data_AF-A0A4Y2GIJ9-F1
#
_entry.id   AF-A0A4Y2GIJ9-F1
#
_cell.length_a   1.000
_cell.length_b   1.000
_cell.length_c   1.000
_cell.angle_alpha   90.00
_cell.angle_beta   90.00
_cell.angle_gamma   90.00
#
_symmetry.space_group_name_H-M   'P 1'
#
loop_
_entity.id
_entity.type
_entity.pdbx_description
1 polymer ?
#
loop_
_entity_poly.entity_id
_entity_poly.type
_entity_poly.pdbx_seq_one_letter_code
_entity_poly.pdbx_strand_id
1 'polypeptide(L)'
;MYDALKNRILSHFSQSESTKLRVLLQDLQLGDGKPSRLLQEMRNLDAGNIADDVLKSIWLQRLPTSIQQILFVSKDSLDGLAQITDKVNELSSFRPEVNAVVSENSELQSLREKVANLRADLKRITRSRFRRAQSSKRESSNTRVRRSSHTRTDNPNMLCWYHRRFAKKATKC
;
A
#
# COMPACT_ATOMS: atom_id res chain seq x y z
N MET A 1 -3.14 -69.40 -6.76
CA MET A 1 -3.39 -68.77 -5.43
C MET A 1 -2.25 -67.84 -5.01
N TYR A 2 -0.99 -68.24 -5.22
CA TYR A 2 0.19 -67.39 -4.99
C TYR A 2 0.21 -66.08 -5.80
N ASP A 3 -0.14 -66.13 -7.09
CA ASP A 3 -0.08 -64.94 -7.96
C ASP A 3 -1.05 -63.83 -7.54
N ALA A 4 -2.23 -64.19 -7.03
CA ALA A 4 -3.20 -63.22 -6.54
C ALA A 4 -2.67 -62.46 -5.31
N LEU A 5 -2.00 -63.16 -4.39
CA LEU A 5 -1.36 -62.56 -3.22
C LEU A 5 -0.17 -61.68 -3.64
N LYS A 6 0.71 -62.20 -4.50
CA LYS A 6 1.88 -61.47 -5.03
C LYS A 6 1.47 -60.18 -5.73
N ASN A 7 0.45 -60.24 -6.60
CA ASN A 7 -0.04 -59.07 -7.32
C ASN A 7 -0.68 -58.05 -6.38
N ARG A 8 -1.40 -58.51 -5.34
CA ARG A 8 -1.99 -57.62 -4.34
C ARG A 8 -0.93 -56.91 -3.50
N ILE A 9 0.15 -57.61 -3.13
CA ILE A 9 1.29 -57.01 -2.43
C ILE A 9 1.96 -55.99 -3.34
N LEU A 10 2.36 -56.37 -4.56
CA LEU A 10 3.01 -55.45 -5.51
C LEU A 10 2.16 -54.21 -5.79
N SER A 11 0.85 -54.37 -5.98
CA SER A 11 -0.08 -53.26 -6.20
C SER A 11 -0.17 -52.31 -5.00
N HIS A 12 -0.14 -52.83 -3.77
CA HIS A 12 -0.20 -51.99 -2.57
C HIS A 12 1.11 -51.23 -2.37
N PHE A 13 2.26 -51.89 -2.59
CA PHE A 13 3.57 -51.25 -2.49
C PHE A 13 3.79 -50.20 -3.59
N SER A 14 3.39 -50.48 -4.83
CA SER A 14 3.49 -49.51 -5.94
C SER A 14 2.60 -48.28 -5.72
N GLN A 15 1.40 -48.45 -5.14
CA GLN A 15 0.53 -47.35 -4.76
C GLN A 15 1.16 -46.50 -3.64
N SER A 16 1.82 -47.14 -2.67
CA SER A 16 2.57 -46.46 -1.61
C SER A 16 3.74 -45.64 -2.18
N GLU A 17 4.53 -46.20 -3.10
CA GLU A 17 5.62 -45.49 -3.79
C GLU A 17 5.12 -44.30 -4.62
N SER A 18 4.06 -44.49 -5.39
CA SER A 18 3.43 -43.42 -6.17
C SER A 18 2.92 -42.29 -5.29
N THR A 19 2.41 -42.62 -4.10
CA THR A 19 1.96 -41.64 -3.11
C THR A 19 3.14 -40.88 -2.51
N LYS A 20 4.22 -41.58 -2.15
CA LYS A 20 5.47 -40.95 -1.67
C LYS A 20 6.06 -39.98 -2.69
N LEU A 21 6.11 -40.37 -3.96
CA LEU A 21 6.58 -39.50 -5.05
C LEU A 21 5.70 -38.25 -5.21
N ARG A 22 4.37 -38.39 -5.14
CA ARG A 22 3.47 -37.23 -5.18
C ARG A 22 3.73 -36.27 -4.02
N VAL A 23 3.86 -36.78 -2.81
CA VAL A 23 4.17 -35.96 -1.64
C VAL A 23 5.50 -35.23 -1.81
N LEU A 24 6.53 -35.93 -2.30
CA LEU A 24 7.86 -35.36 -2.54
C LEU A 24 7.87 -34.29 -3.65
N LEU A 25 6.99 -34.38 -4.65
CA LEU A 25 6.92 -33.45 -5.77
C LEU A 25 5.97 -32.28 -5.56
N GLN A 26 4.87 -32.46 -4.82
CA GLN A 26 3.80 -31.45 -4.72
C GLN A 26 3.57 -30.98 -3.28
N ASP A 27 3.50 -31.91 -2.32
CA ASP A 27 2.91 -31.58 -1.01
C ASP A 27 3.92 -31.10 0.05
N LEU A 28 5.22 -31.37 -0.13
CA LEU A 28 6.22 -31.09 0.91
C LEU A 28 6.74 -29.63 0.91
N GLN A 29 6.08 -28.72 1.61
CA GLN A 29 6.49 -27.31 1.63
C GLN A 29 7.55 -26.99 2.70
N LEU A 30 8.42 -26.01 2.41
CA LEU A 30 9.49 -25.54 3.30
C LEU A 30 8.96 -24.91 4.62
N GLY A 31 7.72 -24.41 4.62
CA GLY A 31 7.11 -23.74 5.78
C GLY A 31 8.01 -22.66 6.38
N ASP A 32 8.00 -22.54 7.71
CA ASP A 32 8.91 -21.67 8.49
C ASP A 32 10.12 -22.45 9.06
N GLY A 33 10.37 -23.64 8.53
CA GLY A 33 11.36 -24.58 9.05
C GLY A 33 12.76 -24.36 8.50
N LYS A 34 13.74 -25.06 9.11
CA LYS A 34 15.11 -25.11 8.58
C LYS A 34 15.12 -25.83 7.21
N PRO A 35 15.74 -25.26 6.17
CA PRO A 35 15.89 -25.91 4.88
C PRO A 35 16.57 -27.28 4.91
N SER A 36 17.50 -27.52 5.85
CA SER A 36 18.06 -28.87 6.08
C SER A 36 17.02 -29.90 6.51
N ARG A 37 16.02 -29.49 7.30
CA ARG A 37 14.94 -30.36 7.74
C ARG A 37 14.08 -30.80 6.56
N LEU A 38 13.78 -29.89 5.63
CA LEU A 38 13.08 -30.23 4.39
C LEU A 38 13.83 -31.31 3.61
N LEU A 39 15.15 -31.15 3.45
CA LEU A 39 15.99 -32.16 2.78
C LEU A 39 15.92 -33.52 3.49
N GLN A 40 15.99 -33.53 4.83
CA GLN A 40 15.91 -34.75 5.62
C GLN A 40 14.55 -35.44 5.45
N GLU A 41 13.46 -34.68 5.46
CA GLU A 41 12.11 -35.20 5.21
C GLU A 41 11.99 -35.81 3.81
N MET A 42 12.58 -35.17 2.78
CA MET A 42 12.64 -35.73 1.42
C MET A 42 13.41 -37.05 1.38
N ARG A 43 14.58 -37.14 2.04
CA ARG A 43 15.35 -38.40 2.15
C ARG A 43 14.56 -39.49 2.88
N ASN A 44 13.83 -39.14 3.94
CA ASN A 44 13.05 -40.08 4.74
C ASN A 44 11.82 -40.63 3.99
N LEU A 45 11.16 -39.81 3.16
CA LEU A 45 10.00 -40.24 2.37
C LEU A 45 10.38 -41.30 1.33
N ASP A 46 11.56 -41.15 0.76
CA ASP A 46 12.01 -41.96 -0.37
C ASP A 46 12.95 -43.11 0.02
N ALA A 47 13.47 -43.13 1.26
CA ALA A 47 14.33 -44.20 1.78
C ALA A 47 15.58 -44.49 0.91
N GLY A 48 16.04 -43.51 0.13
CA GLY A 48 17.28 -43.60 -0.66
C GLY A 48 17.12 -44.21 -2.06
N ASN A 49 15.93 -44.19 -2.65
CA ASN A 49 15.66 -44.74 -3.99
C ASN A 49 15.92 -43.71 -5.12
N ILE A 50 15.85 -42.42 -4.80
CA ILE A 50 16.06 -41.28 -5.70
C ILE A 50 17.52 -40.83 -5.62
N ALA A 51 18.11 -40.57 -6.79
CA ALA A 51 19.46 -40.02 -6.89
C ALA A 51 19.56 -38.63 -6.23
N ASP A 52 20.66 -38.40 -5.51
CA ASP A 52 20.92 -37.13 -4.81
C ASP A 52 20.85 -35.90 -5.73
N ASP A 53 21.19 -36.02 -7.02
CA ASP A 53 21.07 -34.94 -8.00
C ASP A 53 19.61 -34.54 -8.27
N VAL A 54 18.71 -35.52 -8.35
CA VAL A 54 17.28 -35.28 -8.54
C VAL A 54 16.71 -34.66 -7.26
N LEU A 55 17.08 -35.22 -6.10
CA LEU A 55 16.67 -34.70 -4.79
C LEU A 55 17.12 -33.24 -4.61
N LYS A 56 18.36 -32.93 -4.99
CA LYS A 56 18.95 -31.59 -5.00
C LYS A 56 18.13 -30.64 -5.86
N SER A 57 17.76 -31.05 -7.08
CA SER A 57 16.97 -30.19 -7.98
C SER A 57 15.61 -29.82 -7.39
N ILE A 58 14.90 -30.80 -6.82
CA ILE A 58 13.58 -30.61 -6.21
C ILE A 58 13.69 -29.76 -4.95
N TRP A 59 14.70 -30.01 -4.12
CA TRP A 59 14.94 -29.24 -2.91
C TRP A 59 15.26 -27.78 -3.23
N LEU A 60 16.14 -27.51 -4.21
CA LEU A 60 16.47 -26.15 -4.65
C LEU A 60 15.23 -25.39 -5.15
N GLN A 61 14.35 -26.04 -5.93
CA GLN A 61 13.09 -25.45 -6.42
C GLN A 61 12.17 -24.98 -5.29
N ARG A 62 12.26 -25.58 -4.10
CA ARG A 62 11.44 -25.22 -2.93
C ARG A 62 12.05 -24.10 -2.08
N LEU A 63 13.29 -23.68 -2.35
CA LEU A 63 13.96 -22.62 -1.61
C LEU A 63 13.65 -21.23 -2.20
N PRO A 64 13.67 -20.15 -1.39
CA PRO A 64 13.64 -18.78 -1.90
C PRO A 64 14.78 -18.49 -2.88
N THR A 65 14.51 -17.66 -3.89
CA THR A 65 15.48 -17.32 -4.95
C THR A 65 16.81 -16.77 -4.41
N SER A 66 16.78 -16.00 -3.32
CA SER A 66 17.98 -15.47 -2.66
C SER A 66 18.92 -16.58 -2.20
N ILE A 67 18.38 -17.67 -1.67
CA ILE A 67 19.16 -18.81 -1.20
C ILE A 67 19.64 -19.65 -2.38
N GLN A 68 18.79 -19.88 -3.40
CA GLN A 68 19.18 -20.59 -4.62
C GLN A 68 20.41 -19.95 -5.31
N GLN A 69 20.45 -18.62 -5.38
CA GLN A 69 21.57 -17.87 -5.99
C GLN A 69 22.90 -18.11 -5.27
N ILE A 70 22.87 -18.19 -3.94
CA ILE A 70 24.06 -18.46 -3.12
C ILE A 70 24.54 -19.90 -3.33
N LEU A 71 23.60 -20.85 -3.36
CA LEU A 71 23.91 -22.27 -3.54
C LEU A 71 24.40 -22.60 -4.95
N PHE A 72 23.97 -21.85 -5.97
CA PHE A 72 24.38 -22.07 -7.36
C PHE A 72 25.91 -21.99 -7.55
N VAL A 73 26.59 -21.18 -6.74
CA VAL A 73 28.04 -20.98 -6.81
C VAL A 73 28.80 -22.06 -6.01
N SER A 74 28.13 -22.76 -5.08
CA SER A 74 28.75 -23.79 -4.25
C SER A 74 28.92 -25.12 -5.02
N LYS A 75 30.06 -25.77 -4.81
CA LYS A 75 30.39 -27.11 -5.31
C LYS A 75 30.28 -28.19 -4.23
N ASP A 76 29.62 -27.88 -3.11
CA ASP A 76 29.50 -28.79 -1.98
C ASP A 76 28.56 -29.97 -2.27
N SER A 77 28.71 -31.02 -1.47
CA SER A 77 27.76 -32.12 -1.41
C SER A 77 26.38 -31.64 -0.95
N LEU A 78 25.34 -32.45 -1.17
CA LEU A 78 23.97 -32.10 -0.80
C LEU A 78 23.84 -31.77 0.70
N ASP A 79 24.57 -32.48 1.55
CA ASP A 79 24.60 -32.25 3.00
C ASP A 79 25.37 -30.95 3.35
N GLY A 80 26.43 -30.64 2.62
CA GLY A 80 27.15 -29.36 2.76
C GLY A 80 26.28 -28.17 2.35
N LEU A 81 25.53 -28.31 1.25
CA LEU A 81 24.54 -27.32 0.82
C LEU A 81 23.47 -27.12 1.88
N ALA A 82 22.96 -28.19 2.50
CA ALA A 82 21.98 -28.08 3.59
C ALA A 82 22.50 -27.23 4.75
N GLN A 83 23.76 -27.43 5.16
CA GLN A 83 24.39 -26.63 6.22
C GLN A 83 24.57 -25.15 5.83
N ILE A 84 24.97 -24.88 4.59
CA ILE A 84 25.09 -23.49 4.08
C ILE A 84 23.72 -22.82 4.07
N THR A 85 22.71 -23.55 3.62
CA THR A 85 21.33 -23.07 3.49
C THR A 85 20.75 -22.70 4.85
N ASP A 86 21.00 -23.51 5.88
CA ASP A 86 20.59 -23.19 7.25
C ASP A 86 21.25 -21.92 7.77
N LYS A 87 22.56 -21.75 7.54
CA LYS A 87 23.28 -20.52 7.93
C LYS A 87 22.73 -19.29 7.22
N VAL A 88 22.44 -19.40 5.92
CA VAL A 88 21.83 -18.32 5.12
C VAL A 88 20.41 -18.01 5.60
N ASN A 89 19.62 -19.04 5.92
CA ASN A 89 18.25 -18.87 6.42
C ASN A 89 18.22 -18.19 7.79
N GLU A 90 19.16 -18.53 8.68
CA GLU A 90 19.35 -17.85 9.96
C GLU A 90 19.73 -16.37 9.73
N LEU A 91 20.68 -16.08 8.82
CA LEU A 91 21.04 -14.71 8.44
C LEU A 91 19.88 -13.92 7.81
N SER A 92 19.04 -14.56 7.00
CA SER A 92 17.85 -13.92 6.43
C SER A 92 16.74 -13.70 7.46
N SER A 93 16.71 -14.50 8.53
CA SER A 93 15.82 -14.32 9.69
C SER A 93 16.28 -13.14 10.54
N PHE A 94 17.59 -12.84 10.55
CA PHE A 94 18.12 -11.53 10.95
C PHE A 94 17.81 -10.50 9.86
N ARG A 95 16.54 -10.16 9.69
CA ARG A 95 16.20 -8.89 9.05
C ARG A 95 16.86 -7.79 9.88
N PRO A 96 17.76 -6.94 9.32
CA PRO A 96 17.69 -5.55 9.76
C PRO A 96 16.27 -5.15 9.41
N GLU A 97 15.49 -4.72 10.39
CA GLU A 97 14.21 -4.11 10.13
C GLU A 97 14.38 -3.16 8.95
N VAL A 98 13.79 -3.48 7.81
CA VAL A 98 13.51 -2.48 6.79
C VAL A 98 12.36 -1.64 7.36
N ASN A 99 12.60 -0.98 8.49
CA ASN A 99 11.67 -0.09 9.18
C ASN A 99 11.69 1.32 8.59
N ALA A 100 12.55 1.61 7.61
CA ALA A 100 12.70 2.97 7.11
C ALA A 100 11.67 3.36 6.03
N VAL A 101 11.16 2.44 5.21
CA VAL A 101 10.32 2.85 4.06
C VAL A 101 8.89 3.18 4.48
N VAL A 102 8.37 2.62 5.57
CA VAL A 102 7.01 2.95 6.05
C VAL A 102 6.99 4.29 6.77
N SER A 103 8.01 4.58 7.59
CA SER A 103 8.14 5.87 8.27
C SER A 103 8.35 7.02 7.27
N GLU A 104 9.22 6.82 6.28
CA GLU A 104 9.42 7.80 5.21
C GLU A 104 8.15 8.04 4.39
N ASN A 105 7.34 7.00 4.11
CA ASN A 105 6.07 7.19 3.42
C ASN A 105 5.05 7.98 4.25
N SER A 106 4.99 7.75 5.56
CA SER A 106 4.10 8.52 6.45
C SER A 106 4.52 9.99 6.55
N GLU A 107 5.83 10.25 6.69
CA GLU A 107 6.35 11.62 6.71
C GLU A 107 6.20 12.32 5.35
N LEU A 108 6.45 11.62 4.24
CA LEU A 108 6.23 12.14 2.89
C LEU A 108 4.75 12.42 2.62
N GLN A 109 3.83 11.57 3.10
CA GLN A 109 2.39 11.82 3.02
C GLN A 109 1.98 13.05 3.84
N SER A 110 2.43 13.14 5.09
CA SER A 110 2.20 14.31 5.97
C SER A 110 2.75 15.59 5.34
N LEU A 111 3.95 15.54 4.76
CA LEU A 111 4.55 16.68 4.07
C LEU A 111 3.76 17.07 2.82
N ARG A 112 3.29 16.07 2.04
CA ARG A 112 2.46 16.28 0.85
C ARG A 112 1.12 16.93 1.19
N GLU A 113 0.49 16.53 2.29
CA GLU A 113 -0.72 17.16 2.83
C GLU A 113 -0.47 18.60 3.29
N LYS A 114 0.62 18.85 4.05
CA LYS A 114 1.01 20.20 4.46
C LYS A 114 1.23 21.12 3.26
N VAL A 115 1.91 20.64 2.21
CA VAL A 115 2.11 21.40 0.97
C VAL A 115 0.79 21.66 0.25
N ALA A 116 -0.13 20.70 0.21
CA ALA A 116 -1.46 20.90 -0.38
C ALA A 116 -2.28 21.96 0.37
N ASN A 117 -2.27 21.92 1.70
CA ASN A 117 -2.96 22.89 2.56
C ASN A 117 -2.39 24.29 2.41
N LEU A 118 -1.05 24.44 2.43
CA LEU A 118 -0.39 25.74 2.20
C LEU A 118 -0.74 26.32 0.82
N ARG A 119 -0.79 25.49 -0.22
CA ARG A 119 -1.23 25.93 -1.56
C ARG A 119 -2.68 26.39 -1.56
N ALA A 120 -3.56 25.72 -0.83
CA ALA A 120 -4.97 26.12 -0.70
C ALA A 120 -5.11 27.46 0.04
N ASP A 121 -4.36 27.65 1.11
CA ASP A 121 -4.34 28.90 1.89
C ASP A 121 -3.82 30.09 1.08
N LEU A 122 -2.72 29.90 0.33
CA LEU A 122 -2.22 30.93 -0.58
C LEU A 122 -3.27 31.32 -1.64
N LYS A 123 -3.97 30.34 -2.24
CA LYS A 123 -5.07 30.63 -3.17
C LYS A 123 -6.19 31.43 -2.50
N ARG A 124 -6.54 31.12 -1.24
CA ARG A 124 -7.57 31.82 -0.47
C ARG A 124 -7.16 33.26 -0.16
N ILE A 125 -5.91 33.48 0.28
CA ILE A 125 -5.36 34.81 0.58
C ILE A 125 -5.31 35.67 -0.69
N THR A 126 -4.83 35.11 -1.81
CA THR A 126 -4.77 35.85 -3.08
C THR A 126 -6.17 36.23 -3.56
N ARG A 127 -7.16 35.32 -3.46
CA ARG A 127 -8.56 35.63 -3.80
C ARG A 127 -9.18 36.69 -2.89
N SER A 128 -8.91 36.66 -1.58
CA SER A 128 -9.46 37.65 -0.64
C SER A 128 -8.86 39.04 -0.86
N ARG A 129 -7.55 39.13 -1.11
CA ARG A 129 -6.88 40.38 -1.48
C ARG A 129 -7.45 40.95 -2.78
N PHE A 130 -7.67 40.11 -3.79
CA PHE A 130 -8.24 40.55 -5.07
C PHE A 130 -9.68 41.08 -4.93
N ARG A 131 -10.52 40.39 -4.15
CA ARG A 131 -11.89 40.85 -3.85
C ARG A 131 -11.89 42.19 -3.09
N ARG A 132 -11.00 42.38 -2.13
CA ARG A 132 -10.88 43.63 -1.36
C ARG A 132 -10.42 44.80 -2.23
N ALA A 133 -9.48 44.55 -3.14
CA ALA A 133 -9.04 45.54 -4.13
C ALA A 133 -10.18 45.93 -5.09
N GLN A 134 -11.05 44.99 -5.46
CA GLN A 134 -12.24 45.27 -6.29
C GLN A 134 -13.36 45.99 -5.53
N SER A 135 -13.60 45.69 -4.24
CA SER A 135 -14.62 46.40 -3.47
C SER A 135 -14.22 47.85 -3.21
N SER A 136 -12.94 48.10 -2.90
CA SER A 136 -12.40 49.45 -2.72
C SER A 136 -12.57 50.33 -3.96
N LYS A 137 -12.45 49.76 -5.16
CA LYS A 137 -12.71 50.49 -6.42
C LYS A 137 -14.18 50.83 -6.63
N ARG A 138 -15.12 50.03 -6.11
CA ARG A 138 -16.57 50.29 -6.23
C ARG A 138 -17.06 51.32 -5.21
N GLU A 139 -16.46 51.40 -4.04
CA GLU A 139 -16.78 52.46 -3.06
C GLU A 139 -16.26 53.84 -3.46
N SER A 140 -15.18 53.91 -4.25
CA SER A 140 -14.63 55.18 -4.76
C SER A 140 -15.49 55.83 -5.87
N SER A 141 -16.42 55.10 -6.47
CA SER A 141 -17.35 55.64 -7.49
C SER A 141 -18.57 56.35 -6.90
N ASN A 142 -18.73 56.40 -5.57
CA ASN A 142 -19.76 57.20 -4.90
C ASN A 142 -19.17 58.56 -4.47
N THR A 143 -18.64 59.29 -5.44
CA THR A 143 -18.47 60.74 -5.31
C THR A 143 -19.85 61.36 -5.13
N ARG A 144 -20.18 61.65 -3.87
CA ARG A 144 -21.30 62.52 -3.48
C ARG A 144 -21.13 63.86 -4.19
N VAL A 145 -21.72 64.00 -5.37
CA VAL A 145 -22.08 65.30 -5.92
C VAL A 145 -23.23 65.83 -5.07
N ARG A 146 -22.91 66.42 -3.92
CA ARG A 146 -23.83 67.30 -3.21
C ARG A 146 -23.89 68.63 -3.96
N ARG A 147 -24.67 68.67 -5.04
CA ARG A 147 -25.27 69.92 -5.53
C ARG A 147 -26.70 69.94 -5.03
N SER A 148 -26.91 70.50 -3.84
CA SER A 148 -28.25 70.79 -3.33
C SER A 148 -28.67 72.14 -3.92
N SER A 149 -29.17 72.11 -5.15
CA SER A 149 -29.86 73.24 -5.76
C SER A 149 -31.29 73.25 -5.27
N HIS A 150 -31.66 74.37 -4.68
CA HIS A 150 -32.99 74.80 -4.33
C HIS A 150 -34.03 74.47 -5.41
N THR A 151 -35.09 73.73 -5.09
CA THR A 151 -36.45 74.02 -5.61
C THR A 151 -37.48 73.28 -4.75
N ARG A 152 -38.30 74.08 -4.08
CA ARG A 152 -39.60 73.69 -3.56
C ARG A 152 -40.48 73.31 -4.75
N THR A 153 -40.97 72.08 -4.80
CA THR A 153 -42.23 71.79 -5.49
C THR A 153 -43.10 70.95 -4.57
N ASP A 154 -44.12 71.64 -4.08
CA ASP A 154 -45.27 71.13 -3.37
C ASP A 154 -45.99 70.14 -4.29
N ASN A 155 -45.83 68.84 -4.02
CA ASN A 155 -46.55 67.80 -4.73
C ASN A 155 -47.01 66.76 -3.69
N PRO A 156 -48.31 66.72 -3.33
CA PRO A 156 -48.81 65.97 -2.18
C PRO A 156 -48.73 64.45 -2.34
N ASN A 157 -48.27 63.95 -3.49
CA ASN A 157 -48.25 62.51 -3.80
C ASN A 157 -46.84 61.89 -3.94
N MET A 158 -45.78 62.63 -3.62
CA MET A 158 -44.39 62.13 -3.61
C MET A 158 -43.89 61.99 -2.16
N LEU A 159 -44.28 60.91 -1.49
CA LEU A 159 -43.77 60.59 -0.16
C LEU A 159 -42.25 60.33 -0.22
N CYS A 160 -41.47 61.02 0.62
CA CYS A 160 -40.03 60.81 0.72
C CYS A 160 -39.71 59.36 1.16
N TRP A 161 -38.48 58.91 0.94
CA TRP A 161 -38.07 57.53 1.21
C TRP A 161 -38.42 57.06 2.64
N TYR A 162 -38.29 57.94 3.64
CA TYR A 162 -38.66 57.63 5.02
C TYR A 162 -40.16 57.37 5.17
N HIS A 163 -41.02 58.18 4.56
CA HIS A 163 -42.46 57.95 4.57
C HIS A 163 -42.87 56.73 3.74
N ARG A 164 -42.16 56.40 2.66
CA ARG A 164 -42.43 55.17 1.89
C ARG A 164 -42.08 53.90 2.66
N ARG A 165 -41.05 53.94 3.52
CA ARG A 165 -40.58 52.79 4.29
C ARG A 165 -41.28 52.62 5.64
N PHE A 166 -41.63 53.72 6.30
CA PHE A 166 -42.18 53.70 7.66
C PHE A 166 -43.63 54.19 7.75
N ALA A 167 -44.21 54.64 6.63
CA ALA A 167 -45.58 55.16 6.55
C ALA A 167 -45.87 56.16 7.68
N LYS A 168 -46.96 55.95 8.42
CA LYS A 168 -47.41 56.82 9.52
C LYS A 168 -46.48 56.84 10.74
N LYS A 169 -45.41 56.02 10.75
CA LYS A 169 -44.39 56.00 11.83
C LYS A 169 -43.11 56.77 11.45
N ALA A 170 -43.10 57.49 10.34
CA ALA A 170 -41.95 58.32 9.98
C ALA A 170 -41.83 59.53 10.91
N THR A 171 -40.66 59.69 11.54
CA THR A 171 -40.37 60.81 12.46
C THR A 171 -39.47 61.87 11.83
N LYS A 172 -39.06 61.67 10.57
CA LYS A 172 -38.19 62.58 9.81
C LYS A 172 -38.64 62.60 8.35
N CYS A 173 -38.65 63.79 7.75
CA CYS A 173 -38.84 63.98 6.31
C CYS A 173 -37.49 64.21 5.62
#